data_AF-A0A529LVR8-F1
#
_entry.id   AF-A0A529LVR8-F1
#
_cell.length_a   1.000
_cell.length_b   1.000
_cell.length_c   1.000
_cell.angle_alpha   90.00
_cell.angle_beta   90.00
_cell.angle_gamma   90.00
#
_symmetry.space_group_name_H-M   'P 1'
#
loop_
_entity.id
_entity.type
_entity.pdbx_description
1 polymer ?
#
loop_
_entity_poly.entity_id
_entity_poly.type
_entity_poly.pdbx_seq_one_letter_code
_entity_poly.pdbx_strand_id
1 'polypeptide(L)'
;LSQAGFYADIAASVGHEILDGNYDRAILFCGTGIGVSISANKVPGIRAALTHDTYSAERAAKSNNAQIITMGARVIGPELAKSIADAWLASEFDPNGPSATNVQAIDKLDAKR
;
A
#
# COMPACT_ATOMS: atom_id res chain seq x y z
N LEU A 1 13.96 4.22 -17.42
CA LEU A 1 12.85 3.98 -16.48
C LEU A 1 13.10 4.62 -15.11
N SER A 2 13.63 5.85 -15.08
CA SER A 2 13.60 6.69 -13.88
C SER A 2 13.35 8.10 -14.36
N GLN A 3 12.16 8.62 -14.08
CA GLN A 3 11.98 10.07 -14.09
C GLN A 3 12.93 10.65 -13.03
N ALA A 4 13.55 11.80 -13.30
CA ALA A 4 14.35 12.47 -12.29
C ALA A 4 13.44 12.81 -11.09
N GLY A 5 13.88 12.47 -9.87
CA GLY A 5 13.10 12.69 -8.65
C GLY A 5 13.37 11.64 -7.58
N PHE A 6 12.85 11.86 -6.38
CA PHE A 6 12.92 10.88 -5.30
C PHE A 6 11.70 9.96 -5.35
N TYR A 7 11.88 8.68 -5.03
CA TYR A 7 10.75 7.75 -4.89
C TYR A 7 9.72 8.23 -3.85
N ALA A 8 10.15 9.10 -2.93
CA ALA A 8 9.30 9.71 -1.92
C ALA A 8 8.27 10.65 -2.54
N ASP A 9 8.67 11.47 -3.51
CA ASP A 9 7.78 12.43 -4.19
C ASP A 9 6.69 11.68 -4.97
N ILE A 10 7.08 10.61 -5.68
CA ILE A 10 6.16 9.75 -6.43
C ILE A 10 5.18 9.06 -5.47
N ALA A 11 5.67 8.47 -4.38
CA ALA A 11 4.82 7.79 -3.41
C ALA A 11 3.83 8.75 -2.73
N ALA A 12 4.25 9.98 -2.42
CA ALA A 12 3.39 11.01 -1.86
C ALA A 12 2.33 11.46 -2.87
N SER A 13 2.71 11.72 -4.12
CA SER A 13 1.78 12.08 -5.19
C SER A 13 0.69 11.01 -5.37
N VAL A 14 1.07 9.73 -5.46
CA VAL A 14 0.10 8.62 -5.58
C VAL A 14 -0.81 8.54 -4.36
N GLY A 15 -0.28 8.79 -3.17
CA GLY A 15 -1.09 8.87 -1.95
C GLY A 15 -2.16 9.96 -2.03
N HIS A 16 -1.80 11.17 -2.47
CA HIS A 16 -2.77 12.26 -2.63
C HIS A 16 -3.82 11.96 -3.70
N GLU A 17 -3.44 11.40 -4.85
CA GLU A 17 -4.40 11.04 -5.90
C GLU A 17 -5.45 10.02 -5.43
N ILE A 18 -5.08 9.12 -4.51
CA ILE A 18 -6.04 8.20 -3.87
C ILE A 18 -6.99 8.96 -2.92
N LEU A 19 -6.45 9.88 -2.11
CA LEU A 19 -7.26 10.67 -1.18
C LEU A 19 -8.21 11.64 -1.90
N ASP A 20 -7.79 12.16 -3.05
CA ASP A 20 -8.59 13.02 -3.93
C ASP A 20 -9.67 12.23 -4.69
N GLY A 21 -9.66 10.90 -4.61
CA GLY A 21 -10.64 10.02 -5.25
C GLY A 21 -10.41 9.79 -6.74
N ASN A 22 -9.24 10.16 -7.27
CA ASN A 22 -8.88 9.90 -8.66
C ASN A 22 -8.55 8.42 -8.90
N TYR A 23 -8.10 7.71 -7.86
CA TYR A 23 -7.88 6.27 -7.86
C TYR A 23 -8.30 5.64 -6.54
N ASP A 24 -8.78 4.39 -6.57
CA ASP A 24 -9.13 3.67 -5.33
C ASP A 24 -7.90 3.05 -4.64
N ARG A 25 -6.93 2.63 -5.44
CA ARG A 25 -5.82 1.74 -5.04
C ARG A 25 -4.59 1.92 -5.92
N ALA A 26 -3.40 1.63 -5.40
CA ALA A 26 -2.15 1.65 -6.19
C ALA A 26 -1.16 0.53 -5.82
N ILE A 27 -0.27 0.20 -6.77
CA ILE A 27 0.85 -0.71 -6.57
C ILE A 27 2.15 0.07 -6.84
N LEU A 28 3.03 0.15 -5.84
CA LEU A 28 4.33 0.84 -5.97
C LEU A 28 5.49 -0.15 -5.99
N PHE A 29 6.50 0.14 -6.81
CA PHE A 29 7.73 -0.64 -6.87
C PHE A 29 8.95 0.25 -6.64
N CYS A 30 9.91 -0.25 -5.87
CA CYS A 30 11.29 0.25 -5.91
C CYS A 30 12.26 -0.93 -5.82
N GLY A 31 13.54 -0.70 -5.51
CA GLY A 31 14.50 -1.79 -5.36
C GLY A 31 14.04 -2.86 -4.36
N THR A 32 13.64 -2.44 -3.15
CA THR A 32 13.20 -3.34 -2.06
C THR A 32 11.74 -3.18 -1.68
N GLY A 33 11.03 -2.19 -2.22
CA GLY A 33 9.68 -1.80 -1.80
C GLY A 33 9.63 -1.00 -0.49
N ILE A 34 10.66 -1.11 0.36
CA ILE A 34 10.72 -0.47 1.69
C ILE A 34 10.58 1.05 1.59
N GLY A 35 11.37 1.70 0.72
CA GLY A 35 11.40 3.16 0.63
C GLY A 35 10.05 3.75 0.24
N VAL A 36 9.41 3.18 -0.78
CA VAL A 36 8.09 3.65 -1.25
C VAL A 36 6.99 3.36 -0.22
N SER A 37 7.06 2.26 0.54
CA SER A 37 6.14 1.99 1.66
C SER A 37 6.27 3.03 2.76
N ILE A 38 7.50 3.32 3.19
CA ILE A 38 7.76 4.33 4.23
C ILE A 38 7.24 5.69 3.79
N SER A 39 7.54 6.10 2.55
CA SER A 39 7.11 7.39 2.00
C SER A 39 5.61 7.51 1.85
N ALA A 40 4.92 6.50 1.31
CA ALA A 40 3.46 6.52 1.15
C ALA A 40 2.75 6.65 2.50
N ASN A 41 3.20 5.92 3.54
CA ASN A 41 2.67 6.03 4.90
C ASN A 41 2.98 7.37 5.61
N LYS A 42 3.72 8.30 4.97
CA LYS A 42 3.83 9.68 5.48
C LYS A 42 2.64 10.56 5.09
N VAL A 43 1.85 10.15 4.10
CA VAL A 43 0.62 10.84 3.71
C VAL A 43 -0.49 10.42 4.69
N PRO A 44 -1.01 11.33 5.54
CA PRO A 44 -2.09 11.01 6.48
C PRO A 44 -3.32 10.45 5.75
N GLY A 45 -3.90 9.37 6.27
CA GLY A 45 -5.01 8.65 5.65
C GLY A 45 -4.61 7.55 4.67
N ILE A 46 -3.34 7.47 4.26
CA ILE A 46 -2.83 6.38 3.41
C ILE A 46 -2.23 5.27 4.26
N ARG A 47 -2.61 4.03 3.94
CA ARG A 47 -2.03 2.81 4.48
C ARG A 47 -1.36 2.03 3.34
N ALA A 48 -0.04 1.92 3.41
CA ALA A 48 0.78 1.22 2.42
C ALA A 48 1.49 0.01 3.03
N ALA A 49 1.31 -1.17 2.44
CA ALA A 49 1.89 -2.43 2.94
C ALA A 49 3.03 -2.93 2.03
N LEU A 50 4.19 -3.23 2.60
CA LEU A 50 5.24 -3.98 1.90
C LEU A 50 4.89 -5.47 1.89
N THR A 51 4.75 -6.06 0.70
CA THR A 51 4.34 -7.45 0.53
C THR A 51 5.38 -8.23 -0.26
N HIS A 52 5.62 -9.48 0.15
CA HIS A 52 6.55 -10.40 -0.51
C HIS A 52 5.93 -11.77 -0.82
N ASP A 53 4.66 -11.95 -0.48
CA ASP A 53 3.91 -13.20 -0.60
C ASP A 53 2.41 -12.91 -0.69
N THR A 54 1.63 -13.88 -1.16
CA THR A 54 0.18 -13.73 -1.39
C THR A 54 -0.60 -13.56 -0.10
N TYR A 55 -0.20 -14.22 0.99
CA TYR A 55 -0.89 -14.11 2.28
C TYR A 55 -0.80 -12.68 2.82
N SER A 56 0.40 -12.10 2.83
CA SER A 56 0.61 -10.71 3.22
C SER A 56 -0.18 -9.74 2.33
N ALA A 57 -0.28 -10.02 1.03
CA ALA A 57 -1.09 -9.25 0.08
C ALA A 57 -2.59 -9.28 0.42
N GLU A 58 -3.14 -10.47 0.68
CA GLU A 58 -4.53 -10.61 1.09
C GLU A 58 -4.82 -9.89 2.41
N ARG A 59 -3.92 -10.02 3.41
CA ARG A 59 -4.08 -9.37 4.71
C ARG A 59 -3.89 -7.85 4.61
N ALA A 60 -3.08 -7.35 3.68
CA ALA A 60 -2.99 -5.92 3.41
C ALA A 60 -4.37 -5.34 3.07
N ALA A 61 -5.14 -5.99 2.19
CA ALA A 61 -6.51 -5.59 1.89
C ALA A 61 -7.48 -5.92 3.03
N LYS A 62 -7.66 -7.22 3.35
CA LYS A 62 -8.74 -7.71 4.24
C LYS A 62 -8.63 -7.22 5.69
N SER A 63 -7.45 -6.83 6.15
CA SER A 63 -7.22 -6.51 7.57
C SER A 63 -6.76 -5.11 7.83
N ASN A 64 -5.96 -4.56 6.92
CA ASN A 64 -5.38 -3.24 7.10
C ASN A 64 -6.06 -2.19 6.22
N ASN A 65 -7.01 -2.61 5.37
CA ASN A 65 -7.64 -1.76 4.37
C ASN A 65 -6.59 -0.92 3.61
N ALA A 66 -5.47 -1.55 3.24
CA ALA A 66 -4.34 -0.88 2.62
C ALA A 66 -4.70 -0.50 1.19
N GLN A 67 -4.72 0.80 0.91
CA GLN A 67 -4.96 1.33 -0.44
C GLN A 67 -3.75 1.11 -1.35
N ILE A 68 -2.57 0.92 -0.76
CA ILE A 68 -1.33 0.71 -1.50
C ILE A 68 -0.66 -0.57 -1.05
N ILE A 69 -0.26 -1.42 -1.99
CA ILE A 69 0.80 -2.41 -1.75
C ILE A 69 2.10 -1.96 -2.41
N THR A 70 3.21 -2.37 -1.82
CA THR A 70 4.53 -2.08 -2.32
C THR A 70 5.35 -3.35 -2.45
N MET A 71 6.21 -3.41 -3.46
CA MET A 71 7.02 -4.59 -3.76
C MET A 71 8.44 -4.19 -4.19
N GLY A 72 9.38 -5.10 -3.95
CA GLY A 72 10.79 -4.92 -4.30
C GLY A 72 11.17 -5.61 -5.61
N ALA A 73 11.50 -4.83 -6.65
CA ALA A 73 11.94 -5.34 -7.94
C ALA A 73 13.28 -6.11 -7.90
N ARG A 74 14.08 -5.94 -6.84
CA ARG A 74 15.32 -6.68 -6.59
C ARG A 74 15.14 -7.86 -5.61
N VAL A 75 13.92 -8.05 -5.09
CA VAL A 75 13.62 -9.01 -4.02
C VAL A 75 12.63 -10.09 -4.50
N ILE A 76 11.64 -9.71 -5.30
CA ILE A 76 10.57 -10.60 -5.79
C ILE A 76 10.73 -10.81 -7.29
N GLY A 77 10.61 -12.06 -7.75
CA GLY A 77 10.52 -12.38 -9.18
C GLY A 77 9.19 -11.92 -9.80
N PRO A 78 9.15 -11.64 -11.12
CA PRO A 78 7.99 -11.02 -11.76
C PRO A 78 6.71 -11.87 -11.70
N GLU A 79 6.80 -13.20 -11.82
CA GLU A 79 5.61 -14.06 -11.74
C GLU A 79 5.02 -14.09 -10.33
N LEU A 80 5.85 -14.14 -9.29
CA LEU A 80 5.38 -14.02 -7.91
C LEU A 80 4.79 -12.63 -7.65
N ALA A 81 5.38 -11.56 -8.19
CA ALA A 81 4.84 -10.21 -8.06
C ALA A 81 3.43 -10.07 -8.69
N LYS A 82 3.18 -10.73 -9.83
CA LYS A 82 1.83 -10.81 -10.42
C LYS A 82 0.86 -11.53 -9.48
N SER A 83 1.23 -12.70 -8.95
CA SER A 83 0.38 -13.45 -8.01
C SER A 83 0.07 -12.65 -6.74
N ILE A 84 1.03 -11.88 -6.22
CA ILE A 84 0.84 -10.98 -5.07
C ILE A 84 -0.17 -9.88 -5.43
N ALA A 85 -0.02 -9.26 -6.61
CA ALA A 85 -0.93 -8.23 -7.08
C ALA A 85 -2.35 -8.78 -7.24
N ASP A 86 -2.51 -9.95 -7.88
CA ASP A 86 -3.80 -10.61 -8.08
C ASP A 86 -4.48 -10.93 -6.74
N ALA A 87 -3.74 -11.49 -5.77
CA ALA A 87 -4.27 -11.84 -4.45
C ALA A 87 -4.77 -10.60 -3.69
N TRP A 88 -4.08 -9.47 -3.80
CA TRP A 88 -4.50 -8.21 -3.19
C TRP A 88 -5.69 -7.58 -3.92
N LEU A 89 -5.70 -7.58 -5.26
CA LEU A 89 -6.80 -7.04 -6.07
C LEU A 89 -8.10 -7.83 -5.87
N ALA A 90 -8.01 -9.16 -5.72
CA ALA A 90 -9.16 -10.03 -5.43
C ALA A 90 -9.67 -9.94 -3.98
N SER A 91 -8.99 -9.15 -3.13
CA SER A 91 -9.30 -9.03 -1.71
C SER A 91 -9.94 -7.69 -1.36
N GLU A 92 -11.03 -7.76 -0.61
CA GLU A 92 -11.78 -6.59 -0.14
C GLU A 92 -11.81 -6.53 1.39
N PHE A 93 -11.81 -5.31 1.90
CA PHE A 93 -11.93 -5.04 3.32
C PHE A 93 -13.41 -5.00 3.72
N ASP A 94 -13.74 -5.68 4.82
CA ASP A 94 -15.08 -5.59 5.43
C ASP A 94 -15.07 -4.54 6.55
N PRO A 95 -15.77 -3.40 6.39
CA PRO A 95 -15.84 -2.36 7.41
C PRO A 95 -16.58 -2.79 8.68
N ASN A 96 -17.35 -3.88 8.63
CA ASN A 96 -18.01 -4.48 9.79
C ASN A 96 -17.23 -5.70 10.33
N GLY A 97 -16.09 -6.02 9.74
CA GLY A 97 -15.27 -7.17 10.08
C GLY A 97 -14.42 -6.96 11.34
N PRO A 98 -13.81 -8.03 11.88
CA PRO A 98 -13.06 -7.98 13.13
C PRO A 98 -11.80 -7.10 13.07
N SER A 99 -11.34 -6.73 11.88
CA SER A 99 -10.16 -5.85 11.72
C SER A 99 -10.52 -4.36 11.67
N ALA A 100 -11.80 -4.00 11.62
CA ALA A 100 -12.23 -2.60 11.48
C ALA A 100 -11.80 -1.70 12.63
N THR A 101 -11.83 -2.21 13.87
CA THR A 101 -11.38 -1.46 15.04
C THR A 101 -9.87 -1.20 15.02
N ASN A 102 -9.07 -2.10 14.44
CA ASN A 102 -7.64 -1.88 14.25
C ASN A 102 -7.36 -0.82 13.19
N VAL A 103 -8.08 -0.82 12.07
CA VAL A 103 -7.97 0.24 11.04
C VAL A 103 -8.32 1.60 11.64
N GLN A 104 -9.43 1.69 12.38
CA GLN A 104 -9.80 2.92 13.09
C GLN A 104 -8.74 3.37 14.10
N ALA A 105 -8.03 2.44 14.74
CA ALA A 105 -6.94 2.76 15.65
C ALA A 105 -5.72 3.33 14.91
N ILE A 106 -5.41 2.81 13.71
CA ILE A 106 -4.37 3.35 12.81
C ILE A 106 -4.75 4.76 12.38
N ASP A 107 -5.97 4.97 11.91
CA ASP A 107 -6.43 6.29 11.42
C ASP A 107 -6.35 7.37 12.52
N LYS A 108 -6.55 7.00 13.79
CA LYS A 108 -6.37 7.91 14.94
C LYS A 108 -4.92 8.34 15.18
N LEU A 109 -3.93 7.64 14.64
CA LEU A 109 -2.52 8.04 14.75
C LEU A 109 -2.21 9.27 13.88
N ASP A 110 -2.93 9.43 12.77
CA ASP A 110 -2.77 10.54 11.85
C ASP A 110 -3.31 11.85 12.42
N ALA A 111 -4.41 11.78 13.20
CA ALA A 111 -5.05 12.94 13.82
C ALA A 111 -4.21 13.65 14.90
N LYS A 112 -3.05 13.09 15.29
CA LYS A 112 -2.16 13.64 16.32
C LYS A 112 -1.00 14.47 15.76
N ARG A 113 -0.98 14.73 14.45
CA ARG A 113 0.08 15.48 13.78
C ARG A 113 -0.34 16.90 13.42
#